data_AF-A0A7X6PS90-F1
#
_entry.id   AF-A0A7X6PS90-F1
#
_cell.length_a   1.000
_cell.length_b   1.000
_cell.length_c   1.000
_cell.angle_alpha   90.00
_cell.angle_beta   90.00
_cell.angle_gamma   90.00
#
_symmetry.space_group_name_H-M   'P 1'
#
loop_
_entity.id
_entity.type
_entity.pdbx_description
1 polymer ?
#
loop_
_entity_poly.entity_id
_entity_poly.type
_entity_poly.pdbx_seq_one_letter_code
_entity_poly.pdbx_strand_id
1 'polypeptide(L)'
;FTVRAEIVELRRKPSVPQGMIGPNSFNEIPVFEDHGNIWRAIVAIGEQDARCDTLTPRDKNVRFLGASSDHMLLDVTHALRDFKVGDILEFSPDYAALLRASTSPYVNKRLG
;
A
#
# COMPACT_ATOMS: atom_id res chain seq x y z
N PHE A 1 -1.02 5.49 17.07
CA PHE A 1 -1.25 4.04 16.87
C PHE A 1 -0.42 3.58 15.67
N THR A 2 0.00 2.32 15.66
CA THR A 2 0.77 1.70 14.56
C THR A 2 0.13 0.36 14.24
N VAL A 3 -0.15 0.11 12.96
CA VAL A 3 -0.59 -1.18 12.45
C VAL A 3 0.62 -1.92 11.93
N ARG A 4 0.73 -3.22 12.22
CA ARG A 4 1.87 -4.06 11.84
C ARG A 4 1.34 -5.28 11.10
N ALA A 5 1.86 -5.55 9.91
CA ALA A 5 1.48 -6.70 9.11
C ALA A 5 2.72 -7.41 8.54
N GLU A 6 2.69 -8.73 8.50
CA GLU A 6 3.79 -9.56 8.00
C GLU A 6 3.71 -9.72 6.49
N ILE A 7 4.86 -9.67 5.81
CA ILE A 7 4.99 -10.01 4.39
C ILE A 7 4.89 -11.52 4.23
N VAL A 8 3.82 -11.99 3.59
CA VAL A 8 3.58 -13.42 3.30
C VAL A 8 4.05 -13.83 1.91
N GLU A 9 4.15 -12.89 0.97
CA GLU A 9 4.75 -13.11 -0.34
C GLU A 9 5.55 -11.88 -0.78
N LEU A 10 6.71 -12.11 -1.41
CA LEU A 10 7.49 -11.06 -2.07
C LEU A 10 7.98 -11.57 -3.43
N ARG A 11 7.59 -10.91 -4.52
CA ARG A 11 8.00 -11.32 -5.88
C ARG A 11 8.27 -10.13 -6.78
N ARG A 12 9.23 -10.29 -7.69
CA ARG A 12 9.50 -9.33 -8.76
C ARG A 12 8.61 -9.62 -9.97
N LYS A 13 7.80 -8.65 -10.41
CA LYS A 13 6.87 -8.79 -11.53
C LYS A 13 6.79 -7.46 -12.30
N PRO A 14 6.41 -7.46 -13.59
CA PRO A 14 6.04 -6.24 -14.28
C PRO A 14 4.91 -5.49 -13.54
N SER A 15 4.95 -4.16 -13.55
CA SER A 15 3.91 -3.32 -12.94
C SER A 15 2.59 -3.41 -13.72
N VAL A 16 2.67 -3.60 -15.04
CA VAL A 16 1.52 -3.81 -15.91
C VAL A 16 1.29 -5.30 -16.19
N PRO A 17 0.03 -5.76 -16.30
CA PRO A 17 -0.27 -7.14 -16.68
C PRO A 17 0.30 -7.46 -18.08
N GLN A 18 0.92 -8.61 -18.24
CA GLN A 18 1.27 -9.15 -19.55
C GLN A 18 0.05 -9.91 -20.11
N GLY A 19 -0.76 -9.28 -20.94
CA GLY A 19 -1.97 -9.87 -21.54
C GLY A 19 -3.00 -8.82 -21.97
N MET A 20 -4.14 -9.27 -22.53
CA MET A 20 -5.26 -8.37 -22.82
C MET A 20 -5.86 -7.86 -21.51
N ILE A 21 -5.92 -6.53 -21.35
CA ILE A 21 -6.60 -5.89 -20.21
C ILE A 21 -8.11 -5.99 -20.44
N GLY A 22 -8.75 -6.90 -19.72
CA GLY A 22 -10.20 -7.02 -19.68
C GLY A 22 -10.83 -6.00 -18.71
N PRO A 23 -12.13 -5.75 -18.83
CA PRO A 23 -12.85 -4.91 -17.89
C PRO A 23 -12.79 -5.47 -16.46
N ASN A 24 -12.69 -4.58 -15.47
CA ASN A 24 -12.81 -4.93 -14.04
C ASN A 24 -14.25 -5.35 -13.68
N SER A 25 -14.51 -5.68 -12.41
CA SER A 25 -15.84 -6.06 -11.90
C SER A 25 -16.93 -4.99 -12.06
N PHE A 26 -16.56 -3.78 -12.48
CA PHE A 26 -17.44 -2.65 -12.74
C PHE A 26 -17.49 -2.26 -14.23
N ASN A 27 -17.00 -3.14 -15.11
CA ASN A 27 -17.02 -2.97 -16.56
C ASN A 27 -16.12 -1.84 -17.10
N GLU A 28 -15.15 -1.37 -16.31
CA GLU A 28 -14.18 -0.34 -16.69
C GLU A 28 -12.88 -0.99 -17.19
N ILE A 29 -12.23 -0.42 -18.20
CA ILE A 29 -10.89 -0.85 -18.61
C ILE A 29 -9.86 -0.13 -17.71
N PRO A 30 -9.16 -0.85 -16.81
CA PRO A 30 -8.17 -0.22 -15.95
C PRO A 30 -6.98 0.27 -16.77
N VAL A 31 -6.62 1.54 -16.60
CA VAL A 31 -5.38 2.10 -17.13
C VAL A 31 -4.29 1.93 -16.09
N PHE A 32 -3.20 1.24 -16.45
CA PHE A 32 -2.04 1.05 -15.59
C PHE A 32 -0.88 1.89 -16.13
N GLU A 33 -0.27 2.70 -15.25
CA GLU A 33 1.00 3.33 -15.55
C GLU A 33 2.13 2.31 -15.43
N ASP A 34 3.02 2.27 -16.43
CA ASP A 34 4.14 1.34 -16.45
C ASP A 34 5.33 1.91 -15.65
N HIS A 35 5.68 1.21 -14.58
CA HIS A 35 6.82 1.50 -13.72
C HIS A 35 7.93 0.43 -13.89
N GLY A 36 7.84 -0.42 -14.90
CA GLY A 36 8.77 -1.51 -15.16
C GLY A 36 8.61 -2.67 -14.18
N ASN A 37 9.71 -3.35 -13.87
CA ASN A 37 9.70 -4.48 -12.94
C ASN A 37 9.73 -3.99 -11.49
N ILE A 38 8.65 -4.27 -10.77
CA ILE A 38 8.48 -3.89 -9.36
C ILE A 38 8.66 -5.09 -8.43
N TRP A 39 9.10 -4.82 -7.20
CA TRP A 39 9.00 -5.75 -6.08
C TRP A 39 7.63 -5.62 -5.43
N ARG A 40 6.80 -6.64 -5.60
CA ARG A 40 5.43 -6.70 -5.08
C ARG A 40 5.40 -7.51 -3.80
N ALA A 41 5.02 -6.88 -2.70
CA ALA A 41 4.80 -7.52 -1.42
C ALA A 41 3.29 -7.75 -1.19
N ILE A 42 2.95 -8.91 -0.66
CA ILE A 42 1.62 -9.22 -0.11
C ILE A 42 1.79 -9.30 1.40
N VAL A 43 0.97 -8.56 2.15
CA VAL A 43 0.97 -8.59 3.61
C VAL A 43 -0.35 -9.17 4.16
N ALA A 44 -0.26 -9.85 5.30
CA ALA A 44 -1.39 -10.50 5.97
C ALA A 44 -2.27 -9.50 6.74
N ILE A 45 -2.86 -8.56 6.00
CA ILE A 45 -3.91 -7.66 6.45
C ILE A 45 -4.77 -7.28 5.25
N GLY A 46 -6.09 -7.38 5.36
CA GLY A 46 -7.01 -7.03 4.28
C GLY A 46 -8.17 -6.15 4.73
N GLU A 47 -9.12 -5.91 3.81
CA GLU A 47 -10.27 -5.03 4.06
C GLU A 47 -11.20 -5.52 5.20
N GLN A 48 -11.15 -6.81 5.56
CA GLN A 48 -11.88 -7.32 6.72
C GLN A 48 -11.24 -6.92 8.05
N ASP A 49 -9.92 -6.67 8.07
CA ASP A 49 -9.18 -6.31 9.27
C ASP A 49 -9.16 -4.79 9.49
N ALA A 50 -8.95 -4.04 8.41
CA ALA A 50 -8.89 -2.59 8.41
C ALA A 50 -9.18 -2.03 7.02
N ARG A 51 -9.65 -0.79 6.97
CA ARG A 51 -9.82 -0.07 5.70
C ARG A 51 -8.44 0.22 5.09
N CYS A 52 -8.01 -0.59 4.14
CA CYS A 52 -6.61 -0.67 3.72
C CYS A 52 -6.12 0.61 3.02
N ASP A 53 -7.00 1.28 2.27
CA ASP A 53 -6.70 2.56 1.59
C ASP A 53 -6.37 3.72 2.56
N THR A 54 -6.67 3.60 3.86
CA THR A 54 -6.35 4.62 4.87
C THR A 54 -5.06 4.34 5.65
N LEU A 55 -4.45 3.17 5.45
CA LEU A 55 -3.21 2.77 6.11
C LEU A 55 -2.00 3.29 5.32
N THR A 56 -1.31 4.28 5.85
CA THR A 56 -0.11 4.84 5.22
C THR A 56 1.14 4.06 5.63
N PRO A 57 1.92 3.48 4.71
CA PRO A 57 3.21 2.89 5.05
C PRO A 57 4.11 3.91 5.75
N ARG A 58 4.78 3.50 6.84
CA ARG A 58 5.75 4.38 7.52
C ARG A 58 6.98 4.68 6.67
N ASP A 59 7.37 3.71 5.84
CA ASP A 59 8.31 3.94 4.75
C ASP A 59 7.57 4.62 3.58
N LYS A 60 7.88 5.89 3.34
CA LYS A 60 7.22 6.72 2.32
C LYS A 60 7.55 6.29 0.88
N ASN A 61 8.56 5.45 0.68
CA ASN A 61 8.90 4.92 -0.63
C ASN A 61 8.14 3.62 -0.96
N VAL A 62 7.37 3.10 -0.01
CA VAL A 62 6.46 1.97 -0.22
C VAL A 62 5.10 2.50 -0.68
N ARG A 63 4.58 1.95 -1.77
CA ARG A 63 3.32 2.39 -2.37
C ARG A 63 2.24 1.32 -2.25
N PHE A 64 1.05 1.73 -1.81
CA PHE A 64 -0.17 0.92 -1.86
C PHE A 64 -0.60 0.68 -3.31
N LEU A 65 -0.86 -0.58 -3.67
CA LEU A 65 -1.34 -0.99 -4.98
C LEU A 65 -2.79 -1.45 -4.97
N GLY A 66 -3.29 -1.93 -3.83
CA GLY A 66 -4.64 -2.48 -3.69
C GLY A 66 -4.76 -3.44 -2.50
N ALA A 67 -5.96 -3.92 -2.23
CA ALA A 67 -6.22 -4.93 -1.21
C ALA A 67 -7.37 -5.87 -1.62
N SER A 68 -7.36 -7.09 -1.06
CA SER A 68 -8.46 -8.04 -1.02
C SER A 68 -9.07 -8.07 0.38
N SER A 69 -9.99 -9.01 0.63
CA SER A 69 -10.59 -9.21 1.96
C SER A 69 -9.56 -9.52 3.04
N ASP A 70 -8.50 -10.26 2.69
CA ASP A 70 -7.55 -10.88 3.60
C ASP A 70 -6.09 -10.40 3.42
N HIS A 71 -5.79 -9.70 2.32
CA HIS A 71 -4.43 -9.27 2.02
C HIS A 71 -4.35 -7.87 1.42
N MET A 72 -3.21 -7.23 1.61
CA MET A 72 -2.87 -5.94 1.02
C MET A 72 -1.64 -6.08 0.13
N LEU A 73 -1.67 -5.36 -1.00
CA LEU A 73 -0.66 -5.37 -2.03
C LEU A 73 0.15 -4.07 -2.02
N LEU A 74 1.47 -4.20 -2.00
CA LEU A 74 2.40 -3.08 -1.90
C LEU A 74 3.52 -3.20 -2.94
N ASP A 75 3.94 -2.06 -3.47
CA ASP A 75 5.17 -1.89 -4.24
C ASP A 75 6.28 -1.44 -3.27
N VAL A 76 7.29 -2.28 -3.08
CA VAL A 76 8.42 -2.04 -2.19
C VAL A 76 9.72 -1.80 -2.95
N THR A 77 9.65 -1.49 -4.25
CA THR A 77 10.82 -1.37 -5.14
C THR A 77 11.84 -0.33 -4.67
N HIS A 78 11.37 0.76 -4.06
CA HIS A 78 12.20 1.87 -3.60
C HIS A 78 12.27 1.98 -2.08
N ALA A 79 11.85 0.94 -1.37
CA ALA A 79 11.90 0.90 0.09
C ALA A 79 13.27 1.31 0.64
N LEU A 80 13.28 1.94 1.81
CA LEU A 80 14.49 2.38 2.50
C LEU A 80 15.39 1.21 2.92
N ARG A 81 14.85 -0.01 2.91
CA ARG A 81 15.58 -1.26 3.16
C ARG A 81 15.07 -2.37 2.25
N ASP A 82 15.89 -3.39 2.08
CA ASP A 82 15.45 -4.64 1.47
C ASP A 82 14.49 -5.38 2.41
N PHE A 83 13.38 -5.84 1.84
CA PHE A 83 12.38 -6.67 2.52
C PHE A 83 12.54 -8.13 2.11
N LYS A 84 12.09 -9.02 3.00
CA LYS A 84 11.91 -10.46 2.72
C LYS A 84 10.59 -10.96 3.31
N VAL A 85 10.16 -12.14 2.88
CA VAL A 85 9.04 -12.85 3.52
C VAL A 85 9.33 -13.05 5.02
N GLY A 86 8.32 -12.82 5.85
CA GLY A 86 8.42 -12.84 7.31
C GLY A 86 8.79 -11.49 7.94
N ASP A 87 9.20 -10.50 7.15
CA ASP A 87 9.41 -9.15 7.67
C ASP A 87 8.09 -8.44 7.97
N ILE A 88 8.13 -7.51 8.93
CA ILE A 88 6.99 -6.66 9.29
C ILE A 88 7.04 -5.34 8.54
N LEU A 89 5.92 -4.98 7.92
CA LEU A 89 5.60 -3.64 7.43
C LEU A 89 4.72 -2.91 8.45
N GLU A 90 5.03 -1.64 8.66
CA GLU A 90 4.34 -0.81 9.64
C GLU A 90 3.60 0.34 8.95
N PHE A 91 2.39 0.61 9.44
CA PHE A 91 1.49 1.61 8.89
C PHE A 91 0.99 2.55 9.97
N SER A 92 0.75 3.78 9.56
CA SER A 92 0.01 4.78 10.34
C SER A 92 -1.43 4.82 9.83
N PRO A 93 -2.44 4.55 10.66
CA PRO A 93 -3.83 4.69 10.27
C PRO A 93 -4.20 6.17 10.05
N ASP A 94 -5.23 6.40 9.24
CA ASP A 94 -5.89 7.68 8.99
C ASP A 94 -5.06 8.75 8.25
N TYR A 95 -4.54 8.41 7.06
CA TYR A 95 -3.96 9.41 6.14
C TYR A 95 -4.86 10.63 5.93
N ALA A 96 -6.16 10.38 5.70
CA ALA A 96 -7.14 11.42 5.45
C ALA A 96 -7.39 12.31 6.67
N ALA A 97 -7.38 11.75 7.89
CA ALA A 97 -7.49 12.56 9.11
C ALA A 97 -6.22 13.38 9.32
N LEU A 98 -5.04 12.81 9.05
CA LEU A 98 -3.77 13.54 9.11
C LEU A 98 -3.75 14.70 8.10
N LEU A 99 -4.19 14.47 6.87
CA LEU A 99 -4.26 15.49 5.82
C LEU A 99 -5.25 16.60 6.20
N ARG A 100 -6.49 16.25 6.58
CA ARG A 100 -7.52 17.22 7.02
C ARG A 100 -7.07 18.02 8.25
N ALA A 101 -6.43 17.37 9.21
CA ALA A 101 -5.85 18.05 10.37
C ALA A 101 -4.72 19.00 9.93
N SER A 102 -3.85 18.58 9.02
CA SER A 102 -2.75 19.42 8.53
C SER A 102 -3.20 20.65 7.72
N THR A 103 -4.41 20.62 7.15
CA THR A 103 -5.03 21.76 6.45
C THR A 103 -5.96 22.58 7.35
N SER A 104 -6.16 22.17 8.61
CA SER A 104 -7.00 22.89 9.56
C SER A 104 -6.18 24.02 10.23
N PRO A 105 -6.65 25.27 10.22
CA PRO A 105 -5.96 26.39 10.89
C PRO A 105 -5.93 26.25 12.43
N TYR A 106 -6.59 25.23 12.99
CA TYR A 106 -6.69 24.98 14.42
C TYR A 106 -5.79 23.86 14.93
N VAL A 107 -5.02 23.20 14.06
CA VAL A 107 -4.14 22.09 14.45
C VAL A 107 -2.69 22.55 14.47
N ASN A 108 -2.12 22.64 15.66
CA ASN A 108 -0.68 22.84 15.83
C ASN A 108 0.07 21.51 15.68
N LYS A 109 0.92 21.40 14.65
CA LYS A 109 1.86 20.26 14.52
C LYS A 109 2.92 20.37 15.62
N ARG A 110 2.93 19.43 16.57
CA ARG A 110 4.11 19.13 17.39
C ARG A 110 4.77 17.89 16.82
N LEU A 111 5.89 18.08 16.14
CA LEU A 111 6.84 17.02 15.83
C LEU A 111 7.66 16.81 17.10
N GLY A 112 7.53 15.63 17.71
CA GLY A 112 8.37 15.17 18.81
C GLY A 112 9.36 14.13 18.32
#